data_AF-A0A520EGA4-F1
#
_entry.id   AF-A0A520EGA4-F1
#
_cell.length_a   1.000
_cell.length_b   1.000
_cell.length_c   1.000
_cell.angle_alpha   90.00
_cell.angle_beta   90.00
_cell.angle_gamma   90.00
#
_symmetry.space_group_name_H-M   'P 1'
#
loop_
_entity.id
_entity.type
_entity.pdbx_description
1 polymer ?
#
loop_
_entity_poly.entity_id
_entity_poly.type
_entity_poly.pdbx_seq_one_letter_code
_entity_poly.pdbx_strand_id
1 'polypeptide(L)'
;MNKSASARKATADSAHHYVDYQPKARNESTKPTHAEEQAMTHPNPEWQKRIDAAQRLTHYTVFKVPFLRIAYGHDHPFRVKPYCRDCGVAEEQLHVPGCCVERCPACLGQEIGCGCRDDLPSEEIPE
;
A
#
# COMPACT_ATOMS: atom_id res chain seq x y z
N MET A 1 38.48 -16.06 50.83
CA MET A 1 37.22 -16.72 50.43
C MET A 1 36.09 -16.09 51.22
N ASN A 2 35.09 -15.52 50.55
CA ASN A 2 33.72 -15.31 51.07
C ASN A 2 32.82 -14.88 49.91
N LYS A 3 31.88 -15.76 49.56
CA LYS A 3 30.85 -15.57 48.54
C LYS A 3 29.64 -14.90 49.20
N SER A 4 29.21 -13.75 48.70
CA SER A 4 27.92 -13.16 49.06
C SER A 4 27.13 -12.91 47.78
N ALA A 5 26.38 -13.93 47.36
CA ALA A 5 25.38 -13.82 46.30
C ALA A 5 24.08 -13.29 46.92
N SER A 6 23.73 -12.05 46.61
CA SER A 6 22.45 -11.46 47.00
C SER A 6 21.41 -11.76 45.92
N ALA A 7 20.52 -12.71 46.23
CA ALA A 7 19.38 -13.08 45.40
C ALA A 7 18.28 -12.00 45.52
N ARG A 8 17.99 -11.28 44.43
CA ARG A 8 16.77 -10.48 44.33
C ARG A 8 15.66 -11.35 43.75
N LYS A 9 14.68 -11.68 44.58
CA LYS A 9 13.37 -12.20 44.16
C LYS A 9 12.65 -11.11 43.35
N ALA A 10 12.47 -11.32 42.06
CA ALA A 10 11.48 -10.59 41.29
C ALA A 10 10.15 -11.33 41.43
N THR A 11 9.18 -10.68 42.06
CA THR A 11 7.79 -11.15 42.16
C THR A 11 7.15 -11.04 40.78
N ALA A 12 6.82 -12.19 40.20
CA ALA A 12 6.00 -12.28 39.01
C ALA A 12 4.54 -12.07 39.42
N ASP A 13 4.01 -10.87 39.19
CA ASP A 13 2.57 -10.62 39.32
C ASP A 13 2.13 -9.62 38.25
N SER A 14 1.77 -10.16 37.09
CA SER A 14 0.90 -9.48 36.13
C SER A 14 0.22 -10.57 35.32
N ALA A 15 -0.82 -11.16 35.92
CA ALA A 15 -1.75 -12.02 35.22
C ALA A 15 -2.53 -11.18 34.21
N HIS A 16 -1.98 -11.05 33.00
CA HIS A 16 -2.75 -10.59 31.85
C HIS A 16 -3.86 -11.61 31.59
N HIS A 17 -5.09 -11.20 31.89
CA HIS A 17 -6.32 -11.90 31.59
C HIS A 17 -6.46 -12.01 30.05
N TYR A 18 -5.83 -13.02 29.46
CA TYR A 18 -6.02 -13.35 28.06
C TYR A 18 -7.38 -14.03 27.96
N VAL A 19 -8.39 -13.28 27.56
CA VAL A 19 -9.71 -13.84 27.24
C VAL A 19 -9.51 -14.78 26.06
N ASP A 20 -9.83 -16.07 26.23
CA ASP A 20 -9.77 -17.10 25.19
C ASP A 20 -10.62 -16.69 23.99
N TYR A 21 -10.01 -15.98 23.03
CA TYR A 21 -10.60 -15.71 21.74
C TYR A 21 -10.58 -17.01 20.94
N GLN A 22 -11.70 -17.71 20.91
CA GLN A 22 -11.91 -18.81 19.97
C GLN A 22 -12.36 -18.23 18.62
N PRO A 23 -11.53 -18.27 17.56
CA PRO A 23 -11.97 -17.85 16.24
C PRO A 23 -13.08 -18.79 15.77
N LYS A 24 -14.24 -18.22 15.46
CA LYS A 24 -15.34 -18.97 14.85
C LYS A 24 -14.85 -19.55 13.53
N ALA A 25 -15.02 -20.85 13.34
CA ALA A 25 -14.68 -21.53 12.09
C ALA A 25 -15.38 -20.84 10.91
N ARG A 26 -14.59 -20.26 10.00
CA ARG A 26 -15.08 -19.65 8.77
C ARG A 26 -15.59 -20.78 7.87
N ASN A 27 -16.84 -20.72 7.47
CA ASN A 27 -17.42 -21.67 6.52
C ASN A 27 -16.70 -21.56 5.16
N GLU A 28 -16.18 -22.68 4.66
CA GLU A 28 -15.35 -22.72 3.43
C GLU A 28 -16.15 -22.62 2.13
N SER A 29 -17.48 -22.66 2.18
CA SER A 29 -18.31 -22.98 1.01
C SER A 29 -18.86 -21.80 0.20
N THR A 30 -18.44 -20.57 0.44
CA THR A 30 -18.74 -19.44 -0.48
C THR A 30 -17.60 -18.43 -0.44
N LYS A 31 -16.45 -18.78 -1.04
CA LYS A 31 -15.46 -17.75 -1.35
C LYS A 31 -16.03 -16.90 -2.50
N PRO A 32 -16.20 -15.57 -2.32
CA PRO A 32 -16.54 -14.69 -3.42
C PRO A 32 -15.47 -14.81 -4.51
N THR A 33 -15.86 -14.65 -5.77
CA THR A 33 -14.93 -14.51 -6.88
C THR A 33 -14.05 -13.28 -6.68
N HIS A 34 -12.90 -13.21 -7.36
CA HIS A 34 -11.99 -12.07 -7.25
C HIS A 34 -12.69 -10.72 -7.57
N ALA A 35 -13.57 -10.72 -8.58
CA ALA A 35 -14.38 -9.55 -8.92
C ALA A 35 -15.41 -9.19 -7.83
N GLU A 36 -16.01 -10.19 -7.16
CA GLU A 36 -16.93 -9.97 -6.04
C GLU A 36 -16.21 -9.47 -4.79
N GLU A 37 -15.01 -9.98 -4.49
CA GLU A 37 -14.19 -9.49 -3.37
C GLU A 37 -13.72 -8.05 -3.60
N GLN A 38 -13.37 -7.69 -4.84
CA GLN A 38 -13.09 -6.30 -5.25
C GLN A 38 -14.30 -5.38 -5.06
N ALA A 39 -15.48 -5.81 -5.52
CA ALA A 39 -16.73 -5.06 -5.36
C ALA A 39 -17.13 -4.86 -3.89
N MET A 40 -16.85 -5.85 -3.03
CA MET A 40 -17.10 -5.76 -1.59
C MET A 40 -16.14 -4.82 -0.87
N THR A 41 -14.93 -4.62 -1.39
CA THR A 41 -13.90 -3.75 -0.78
C THR A 41 -14.06 -2.29 -1.21
N HIS A 42 -14.61 -2.03 -2.41
CA HIS A 42 -14.90 -0.69 -2.91
C HIS A 42 -16.31 -0.58 -3.54
N PRO A 43 -17.39 -0.62 -2.74
CA PRO A 43 -18.77 -0.56 -3.25
C PRO A 43 -19.16 0.83 -3.83
N ASN A 44 -18.22 1.77 -3.94
CA ASN A 44 -18.47 3.10 -4.48
C ASN A 44 -18.21 3.13 -5.99
N PRO A 45 -19.25 3.25 -6.84
CA PRO A 45 -19.08 3.28 -8.30
C PRO A 45 -18.24 4.47 -8.79
N GLU A 46 -18.21 5.59 -8.06
CA GLU A 46 -17.33 6.71 -8.39
C GLU A 46 -15.86 6.38 -8.14
N TRP A 47 -15.57 5.55 -7.14
CA TRP A 47 -14.21 5.08 -6.90
C TRP A 47 -13.75 4.12 -8.00
N GLN A 48 -14.63 3.23 -8.45
CA GLN A 48 -14.32 2.33 -9.57
C GLN A 48 -13.97 3.13 -10.83
N LYS A 49 -14.72 4.21 -11.14
CA LYS A 49 -14.38 5.11 -12.26
C LYS A 49 -12.98 5.71 -12.12
N ARG A 50 -12.54 6.04 -10.90
CA ARG A 50 -11.18 6.55 -10.64
C ARG A 50 -10.11 5.48 -10.87
N ILE A 51 -10.37 4.24 -10.45
CA ILE A 51 -9.48 3.11 -10.75
C ILE A 51 -9.38 2.91 -12.27
N ASP A 52 -10.50 2.92 -12.98
CA ASP A 52 -10.53 2.76 -14.44
C ASP A 52 -9.80 3.92 -15.15
N ALA A 53 -9.98 5.15 -14.68
CA ALA A 53 -9.26 6.31 -15.17
C ALA A 53 -7.76 6.19 -14.93
N ALA A 54 -7.36 5.69 -13.77
CA ALA A 54 -5.96 5.46 -13.44
C ALA A 54 -5.31 4.41 -14.35
N GLN A 55 -6.04 3.38 -14.78
CA GLN A 55 -5.52 2.38 -15.73
C GLN A 55 -5.21 2.98 -17.11
N ARG A 56 -5.87 4.09 -17.48
CA ARG A 56 -5.63 4.78 -18.76
C ARG A 56 -4.46 5.75 -18.70
N LEU A 57 -4.10 6.24 -17.51
CA LEU A 57 -2.91 7.07 -17.32
C LEU A 57 -1.70 6.15 -17.16
N THR A 58 -1.10 5.69 -18.25
CA THR A 58 -0.03 4.67 -18.22
C THR A 58 1.36 5.23 -17.98
N HIS A 59 1.54 6.54 -18.11
CA HIS A 59 2.84 7.20 -18.00
C HIS A 59 2.79 8.41 -17.07
N TYR A 60 3.94 8.72 -16.46
CA TYR A 60 4.23 10.03 -15.92
C TYR A 60 5.36 10.68 -16.71
N THR A 61 5.27 12.00 -16.90
CA THR A 61 6.36 12.79 -17.48
C THR A 61 7.28 13.25 -16.35
N VAL A 62 8.56 12.96 -16.49
CA VAL A 62 9.63 13.28 -15.54
C VAL A 62 10.82 13.78 -16.36
N PHE A 63 11.32 14.98 -16.08
CA PHE A 63 12.34 15.66 -16.89
C PHE A 63 12.02 15.71 -18.39
N LYS A 64 10.76 15.98 -18.75
CA LYS A 64 10.19 15.98 -20.11
C LYS A 64 10.26 14.63 -20.83
N VAL A 65 10.56 13.56 -20.10
CA VAL A 65 10.62 12.19 -20.62
C VAL A 65 9.45 11.38 -20.06
N PRO A 66 8.69 10.64 -20.89
CA PRO A 66 7.64 9.77 -20.41
C PRO A 66 8.23 8.49 -19.79
N PHE A 67 7.83 8.18 -18.57
CA PHE A 67 8.14 6.94 -17.87
C PHE A 67 6.86 6.13 -17.68
N LEU A 68 6.93 4.83 -17.99
CA LEU A 68 5.85 3.89 -17.67
C LEU A 68 5.63 3.85 -16.16
N ARG A 69 4.37 3.97 -15.74
CA ARG A 69 4.01 3.79 -14.33
C ARG A 69 4.19 2.32 -13.93
N ILE A 70 4.54 2.12 -12.67
CA ILE A 70 4.78 0.79 -12.11
C ILE A 70 3.46 0.27 -11.55
N ALA A 71 3.03 -0.89 -12.04
CA ALA A 71 1.84 -1.56 -11.53
C ALA A 71 2.03 -2.07 -10.10
N TYR A 72 0.95 -2.12 -9.35
CA TYR A 72 0.94 -2.67 -7.99
C TYR A 72 1.42 -4.12 -8.01
N GLY A 73 2.30 -4.45 -7.06
CA GLY A 73 2.96 -5.75 -6.98
C GLY A 73 4.36 -5.74 -7.61
N HIS A 74 4.55 -5.00 -8.72
CA HIS A 74 5.88 -4.78 -9.28
C HIS A 74 6.67 -3.70 -8.54
N ASP A 75 5.95 -2.75 -7.91
CA ASP A 75 6.50 -1.67 -7.09
C ASP A 75 6.97 -2.15 -5.71
N HIS A 76 6.42 -3.27 -5.22
CA HIS A 76 6.74 -3.90 -3.93
C HIS A 76 6.66 -5.44 -4.01
N PRO A 77 7.59 -6.11 -4.73
CA PRO A 77 7.49 -7.54 -5.06
C PRO A 77 7.49 -8.50 -3.85
N PHE A 78 7.92 -8.04 -2.68
CA PHE A 78 8.01 -8.86 -1.47
C PHE A 78 6.85 -8.66 -0.47
N ARG A 79 5.88 -7.79 -0.77
CA ARG A 79 4.77 -7.46 0.14
C ARG A 79 3.44 -7.29 -0.58
N VAL A 80 3.13 -8.20 -1.50
CA VAL A 80 1.90 -8.13 -2.28
C VAL A 80 0.75 -8.75 -1.49
N LYS A 81 -0.19 -7.91 -1.06
CA LYS A 81 -1.55 -8.35 -0.71
C LYS A 81 -2.39 -8.34 -1.99
N PRO A 82 -3.51 -9.08 -2.07
CA PRO A 82 -4.36 -9.10 -3.27
C PRO A 82 -4.77 -7.70 -3.77
N TYR A 83 -4.95 -6.76 -2.84
CA TYR A 83 -5.27 -5.36 -3.14
C TYR A 83 -4.34 -4.40 -2.43
N CYS A 84 -4.06 -3.27 -3.09
CA CYS A 84 -3.36 -2.16 -2.50
C CYS A 84 -4.15 -1.65 -1.29
N ARG A 85 -3.48 -1.54 -0.14
CA ARG A 85 -4.10 -1.07 1.12
C ARG A 85 -4.72 0.33 1.00
N ASP A 86 -4.16 1.18 0.14
CA ASP A 86 -4.55 2.59 0.07
C ASP A 86 -5.62 2.83 -1.01
N CYS A 87 -5.30 2.51 -2.27
CA CYS A 87 -6.18 2.81 -3.38
C CYS A 87 -7.06 1.63 -3.85
N GLY A 88 -6.85 0.42 -3.33
CA GLY A 88 -7.72 -0.73 -3.61
C GLY A 88 -7.46 -1.48 -4.90
N VAL A 89 -6.52 -1.04 -5.73
CA VAL A 89 -6.20 -1.71 -7.00
C VAL A 89 -5.62 -3.10 -6.75
N ALA A 90 -5.92 -4.04 -7.64
CA ALA A 90 -5.35 -5.39 -7.57
C ALA A 90 -3.92 -5.44 -8.11
N GLU A 91 -3.25 -6.57 -7.88
CA GLU A 91 -1.96 -6.86 -8.49
C GLU A 91 -2.01 -6.64 -10.02
N GLU A 92 -0.91 -6.16 -10.58
CA GLU A 92 -0.75 -5.79 -11.99
C GLU A 92 -1.57 -4.58 -12.47
N GLN A 93 -2.43 -4.00 -11.63
CA GLN A 93 -3.12 -2.74 -11.94
C GLN A 93 -2.29 -1.52 -11.54
N LEU A 94 -2.44 -0.42 -12.29
CA LEU A 94 -1.83 0.86 -11.92
C LEU A 94 -2.57 1.48 -10.74
N HIS A 95 -1.82 2.06 -9.80
CA HIS A 95 -2.40 2.76 -8.65
C HIS A 95 -3.31 3.93 -9.06
N VAL A 96 -4.25 4.34 -8.20
CA VAL A 96 -4.92 5.64 -8.38
C VAL A 96 -3.92 6.76 -8.06
N PRO A 97 -3.75 7.80 -8.91
CA PRO A 97 -2.84 8.91 -8.63
C PRO A 97 -3.08 9.52 -7.24
N GLY A 98 -1.99 9.76 -6.52
CA GLY A 98 -2.03 10.15 -5.10
C GLY A 98 -2.02 8.98 -4.11
N CYS A 99 -1.90 7.74 -4.58
CA CYS A 99 -1.72 6.58 -3.71
C CYS A 99 -0.39 6.67 -2.94
N CYS A 100 -0.44 6.52 -1.62
CA CYS A 100 0.74 6.54 -0.75
C CYS A 100 1.65 5.30 -0.90
N VAL A 101 1.19 4.28 -1.63
CA VAL A 101 1.99 3.08 -1.94
C VAL A 101 2.69 3.22 -3.29
N GLU A 102 2.15 4.01 -4.22
CA GLU A 102 2.68 4.11 -5.58
C GLU A 102 4.14 4.60 -5.58
N ARG A 103 4.98 3.95 -6.39
CA ARG A 103 6.39 4.31 -6.56
C ARG A 103 6.62 5.15 -7.82
N CYS A 104 7.44 6.18 -7.68
CA CYS A 104 7.90 6.98 -8.81
C CYS A 104 8.68 6.09 -9.79
N PRO A 105 8.35 6.10 -11.09
CA PRO A 105 9.04 5.25 -12.04
C PRO A 105 10.48 5.69 -12.35
N ALA A 106 10.87 6.92 -11.98
CA ALA A 106 12.22 7.43 -12.19
C ALA A 106 13.17 7.11 -11.03
N CYS A 107 12.73 7.22 -9.78
CA CYS A 107 13.59 7.09 -8.60
C CYS A 107 13.14 6.02 -7.59
N LEU A 108 11.99 5.36 -7.81
CA LEU A 108 11.37 4.39 -6.91
C LEU A 108 11.02 4.94 -5.51
N GLY A 109 11.10 6.25 -5.32
CA GLY A 109 10.55 6.95 -4.15
C GLY A 109 9.02 6.90 -4.12
N GLN A 110 8.41 7.40 -3.04
CA GLN A 110 6.95 7.52 -2.96
C GLN A 110 6.46 8.58 -3.96
N GLU A 111 5.53 8.23 -4.85
CA GLU A 111 5.10 9.10 -5.96
C GLU A 111 4.48 10.42 -5.50
N ILE A 112 3.51 10.37 -4.57
CA ILE A 112 2.77 11.56 -4.11
C ILE A 112 3.65 12.66 -3.49
N GLY A 113 4.85 12.31 -3.02
CA GLY A 113 5.82 13.25 -2.44
C GLY A 113 7.13 13.35 -3.25
N CYS A 114 7.16 12.82 -4.46
CA CYS A 114 8.38 12.74 -5.25
C CYS A 114 8.72 14.07 -5.91
N GLY A 115 9.94 14.58 -5.71
CA GLY A 115 10.45 15.78 -6.36
C GLY A 115 10.90 15.59 -7.82
N CYS A 116 10.63 14.44 -8.45
CA CYS A 116 11.03 14.20 -9.84
C CYS A 116 10.01 14.74 -10.87
N ARG A 117 8.79 15.12 -10.45
CA ARG A 117 7.81 15.70 -11.39
C ARG A 117 8.23 17.09 -11.81
N ASP A 118 8.07 17.35 -13.11
CA ASP A 118 8.27 18.69 -13.68
C ASP A 118 7.04 19.55 -13.39
N ASP A 119 6.85 19.95 -12.14
CA ASP A 119 5.79 20.90 -11.77
C ASP A 119 6.22 22.36 -12.06
N LEU A 120 7.31 22.56 -12.80
CA LEU A 120 7.77 23.89 -13.18
C LEU A 120 7.14 24.29 -14.53
N PRO A 121 6.23 25.28 -14.57
CA PRO A 121 5.86 25.88 -15.84
C PRO A 121 7.15 26.39 -16.49
N SER A 122 7.40 25.97 -17.72
CA SER A 122 8.39 26.63 -18.55
C SER A 122 7.82 28.01 -18.91
N GLU A 123 7.93 28.97 -17.98
CA GLU A 123 7.76 30.37 -18.31
C GLU A 123 8.88 30.68 -19.32
N GLU A 124 8.49 30.84 -20.59
CA GLU A 124 9.30 31.52 -21.58
C GLU A 124 9.60 32.90 -21.00
N ILE A 125 10.84 33.13 -20.56
CA ILE A 125 11.29 34.47 -20.19
C ILE A 125 11.33 35.26 -21.50
N PRO A 126 10.43 36.23 -21.75
CA PRO A 126 10.58 37.10 -22.91
C PRO A 126 11.76 38.04 -22.64
N GLU A 127 12.63 38.21 -23.64
CA GLU A 127 13.86 39.03 -23.60
C GLU A 127 13.63 40.50 -23.22
#